data_AF-A0A2W6EGY8-F1
#
_entry.id   AF-A0A2W6EGY8-F1
#
_cell.length_a   1.000
_cell.length_b   1.000
_cell.length_c   1.000
_cell.angle_alpha   90.00
_cell.angle_beta   90.00
_cell.angle_gamma   90.00
#
_symmetry.space_group_name_H-M   'P 1'
#
loop_
_entity.id
_entity.type
_entity.pdbx_description
1 polymer ?
#
loop_
_entity_poly.entity_id
_entity_poly.type
_entity_poly.pdbx_seq_one_letter_code
_entity_poly.pdbx_strand_id
1 'polypeptide(L)' 'MPYPSTPEARDPSWVMRTYAGHSSARESNALYRRNLGKGQTGLS' A
#
# COMPACT_ATOMS: atom_id res chain seq x y z
N MET A 1 14.35 17.63 20.61
CA MET A 1 14.86 16.24 20.52
C MET A 1 15.44 16.05 19.14
N PRO A 2 16.75 15.80 18.96
CA PRO A 2 17.27 15.44 17.64
C PRO A 2 16.89 13.97 17.38
N TYR A 3 16.24 13.71 16.25
CA TYR A 3 16.05 12.35 15.76
C TYR A 3 17.40 11.83 15.24
N PRO A 4 17.76 10.55 15.47
CA PRO A 4 18.96 9.98 14.85
C PRO A 4 18.70 9.80 13.35
N SER A 5 19.16 10.75 12.54
CA SER A 5 19.31 10.55 11.10
C SER A 5 20.61 9.80 10.87
N THR A 6 20.57 8.48 10.99
CA THR A 6 21.64 7.62 10.46
C THR A 6 21.68 7.83 8.94
N PRO A 7 22.77 8.34 8.36
CA PRO A 7 22.85 8.66 6.93
C PRO A 7 22.81 7.43 6.01
N GLU A 8 22.74 6.22 6.57
CA GLU A 8 22.77 4.93 5.88
C GLU A 8 21.36 4.35 5.65
N ALA A 9 20.36 4.78 6.42
CA ALA A 9 18.99 4.29 6.26
C ALA A 9 18.24 5.18 5.27
N ARG A 10 18.10 4.72 4.02
CA ARG A 10 17.23 5.39 3.05
C ARG A 10 15.82 5.47 3.61
N ASP A 11 15.15 6.60 3.37
CA ASP A 11 13.74 6.73 3.72
C ASP A 11 12.92 5.60 3.06
N PRO A 12 11.98 4.99 3.79
CA PRO A 12 11.13 3.95 3.24
C PRO A 12 10.32 4.52 2.07
N SER A 13 10.19 3.73 1.00
CA SER A 13 9.36 4.09 -0.16
C SER A 13 7.91 4.33 0.26
N TRP A 14 7.26 5.31 -0.36
CA TRP A 14 5.87 5.64 -0.09
C TRP A 14 4.93 4.47 -0.40
N VAL A 15 3.86 4.36 0.39
CA VAL A 15 2.82 3.34 0.17
C VAL A 15 1.93 3.79 -0.99
N MET A 16 1.87 2.97 -2.03
CA MET A 16 0.92 3.13 -3.14
C MET A 16 -0.42 2.57 -2.70
N ARG A 17 -1.32 3.45 -2.24
CA ARG A 17 -2.63 3.09 -1.67
C ARG A 17 -3.75 3.69 -2.50
N THR A 18 -4.52 2.83 -3.17
CA THR A 18 -5.69 3.21 -3.96
C THR A 18 -6.96 2.83 -3.23
N TYR A 19 -7.86 3.80 -3.05
CA TYR A 19 -9.21 3.53 -2.56
C TYR A 19 -10.00 2.81 -3.65
N ALA A 20 -10.38 1.57 -3.37
CA ALA A 20 -11.19 0.79 -4.29
C ALA A 20 -12.12 -0.13 -3.48
N GLY A 21 -13.38 -0.20 -3.88
CA GLY A 21 -14.39 -1.02 -3.21
C GLY A 21 -15.50 -1.38 -4.17
N HIS A 22 -16.11 -2.55 -3.94
CA HIS A 22 -17.26 -3.05 -4.67
C HIS A 22 -18.43 -3.30 -3.70
N SER A 23 -19.63 -3.42 -4.24
CA SER A 23 -20.86 -3.62 -3.46
C SER A 23 -20.90 -4.95 -2.71
N SER A 24 -20.07 -5.93 -3.07
CA SER A 24 -19.95 -7.22 -2.38
C SER A 24 -18.53 -7.46 -1.86
N ALA A 25 -18.42 -8.08 -0.68
CA ALA A 25 -17.13 -8.43 -0.08
C ALA A 25 -16.29 -9.36 -0.98
N ARG A 26 -16.95 -10.23 -1.74
CA ARG A 26 -16.30 -11.17 -2.67
C ARG A 26 -15.67 -10.44 -3.85
N GLU A 27 -16.38 -9.48 -4.44
CA GLU A 27 -15.85 -8.67 -5.54
C GLU A 27 -14.74 -7.74 -5.06
N SER A 28 -14.88 -7.13 -3.87
CA SER A 28 -13.81 -6.31 -3.27
C SER A 28 -12.53 -7.14 -3.07
N ASN A 29 -12.63 -8.37 -2.56
CA ASN A 29 -11.47 -9.26 -2.42
C ASN A 29 -10.82 -9.60 -3.77
N ALA A 30 -11.63 -9.90 -4.79
CA ALA A 30 -11.13 -10.17 -6.13
C ALA A 30 -10.40 -8.96 -6.73
N LEU A 31 -10.92 -7.75 -6.51
CA LEU A 31 -10.31 -6.51 -6.94
C LEU A 31 -8.97 -6.24 -6.23
N TYR A 32 -8.92 -6.41 -4.91
CA TYR A 32 -7.68 -6.22 -4.14
C TYR A 32 -6.56 -7.16 -4.61
N ARG A 33 -6.88 -8.44 -4.84
CA ARG A 33 -5.90 -9.41 -5.32
C ARG A 33 -5.35 -9.04 -6.70
N ARG A 34 -6.21 -8.53 -7.61
CA ARG A 34 -5.76 -8.05 -8.92
C ARG A 34 -4.82 -6.86 -8.78
N ASN A 35 -5.09 -5.95 -7.86
CA ASN A 35 -4.26 -4.76 -7.71
C ASN A 35 -2.92 -5.06 -7.04
N LEU A 36 -2.88 -5.98 -6.08
CA LEU A 36 -1.61 -6.48 -5.52
C LEU A 36 -0.73 -7.08 -6.62
N GLY A 37 -1.32 -7.84 -7.55
CA GLY A 37 -0.61 -8.38 -8.73
C GLY A 37 -0.09 -7.30 -9.69
N LYS A 38 -0.62 -6.08 -9.64
CA LYS A 38 -0.16 -4.92 -10.41
C LYS A 38 0.84 -4.04 -9.65
N GLY A 39 1.27 -4.45 -8.46
CA GLY A 39 2.23 -3.70 -7.65
C GLY A 39 1.62 -2.71 -6.67
N GLN A 40 0.32 -2.81 -6.34
CA GLN A 40 -0.25 -2.06 -5.22
C GLN A 40 0.40 -2.54 -3.91
N THR A 41 0.88 -1.61 -3.09
CA THR A 41 1.62 -1.92 -1.85
C THR A 41 0.81 -1.67 -0.59
N GLY A 42 -0.38 -1.05 -0.68
CA GLY A 42 -1.30 -0.92 0.45
C GLY A 42 -2.76 -0.91 0.01
N LEU A 43 -3.63 -1.57 0.78
CA LEU A 43 -5.08 -1.61 0.54
C LEU A 43 -5.81 -0.52 1.36
N SER A 44 -6.97 -0.08 0.87
CA SER A 44 -7.85 0.88 1.54
C SER A 44 -9.32 0.54 1.36
#